data_AF-A0A2D9WBR6-F1
#
_entry.id   AF-A0A2D9WBR6-F1
#
_cell.length_a   1.000
_cell.length_b   1.000
_cell.length_c   1.000
_cell.angle_alpha   90.00
_cell.angle_beta   90.00
_cell.angle_gamma   90.00
#
_symmetry.space_group_name_H-M   'P 1'
#
loop_
_entity.id
_entity.type
_entity.pdbx_description
1 polymer ?
#
loop_
_entity_poly.entity_id
_entity_poly.type
_entity_poly.pdbx_seq_one_letter_code
_entity_poly.pdbx_strand_id
1 'polypeptide(L)'
;MPELSKKDEDRLLRYRGQSLRLLQDAMDEIRQGRWERCEELLWGSLTLAVKGVALGRGRELDGLKAVEDFALELGQENRDRRIRESFTKLASFGETAEKVRESRIRADHLVATLEDVTGAVEKLWDMAPGGDLLSALLRGEMDGMDEPEEMDRGPLR
;
A
#
# COMPACT_ATOMS: atom_id res chain seq x y z
N MET A 1 -1.30 -22.67 -7.77
CA MET A 1 -1.91 -21.62 -6.95
C MET A 1 -3.37 -22.00 -6.75
N PRO A 2 -3.96 -21.82 -5.56
CA PRO A 2 -5.40 -22.02 -5.42
C PRO A 2 -6.13 -21.06 -6.36
N GLU A 3 -7.13 -21.55 -7.08
CA GLU A 3 -7.98 -20.69 -7.91
C GLU A 3 -8.75 -19.76 -6.99
N LEU A 4 -8.61 -18.44 -7.21
CA LEU A 4 -9.37 -17.45 -6.45
C LEU A 4 -10.84 -17.54 -6.86
N SER A 5 -11.74 -17.34 -5.89
CA SER A 5 -13.14 -17.11 -6.21
C SER A 5 -13.25 -15.79 -6.97
N LYS A 6 -14.22 -15.67 -7.91
CA LYS A 6 -14.53 -14.38 -8.57
C LYS A 6 -14.69 -13.22 -7.59
N LYS A 7 -15.28 -13.50 -6.42
CA LYS A 7 -15.43 -12.51 -5.33
C LYS A 7 -14.08 -12.03 -4.79
N ASP A 8 -13.09 -12.92 -4.69
CA ASP A 8 -11.77 -12.59 -4.20
C ASP A 8 -10.91 -11.93 -5.28
N GLU A 9 -11.13 -12.26 -6.56
CA GLU A 9 -10.57 -11.52 -7.70
C GLU A 9 -11.07 -10.07 -7.72
N ASP A 10 -12.38 -9.84 -7.57
CA ASP A 10 -12.96 -8.49 -7.50
C ASP A 10 -12.43 -7.69 -6.30
N ARG A 11 -12.31 -8.34 -5.13
CA ARG A 11 -11.71 -7.73 -3.93
C ARG A 11 -10.25 -7.36 -4.16
N LEU A 12 -9.49 -8.22 -4.83
CA LEU A 12 -8.09 -7.99 -5.12
C LEU A 12 -7.91 -6.81 -6.07
N LEU A 13 -8.74 -6.71 -7.12
CA LEU A 13 -8.75 -5.56 -8.02
C LEU A 13 -9.08 -4.26 -7.28
N ARG A 14 -10.05 -4.28 -6.35
CA ARG A 14 -10.37 -3.12 -5.50
C ARG A 14 -9.21 -2.73 -4.59
N TYR A 15 -8.60 -3.68 -3.88
CA TYR A 15 -7.44 -3.42 -3.02
C TYR A 15 -6.28 -2.84 -3.83
N ARG A 16 -6.05 -3.35 -5.04
CA ARG A 16 -5.02 -2.85 -5.95
C ARG A 16 -5.30 -1.43 -6.41
N GLY A 17 -6.50 -1.17 -6.94
CA GLY A 17 -6.88 0.17 -7.40
C GLY A 17 -6.86 1.21 -6.28
N GLN A 18 -7.25 0.85 -5.05
CA GLN A 18 -7.17 1.74 -3.90
C GLN A 18 -5.72 1.95 -3.43
N SER A 19 -4.92 0.89 -3.34
CA SER A 19 -3.52 0.96 -2.92
C SER A 19 -2.72 1.92 -3.79
N LEU A 20 -2.92 1.85 -5.11
CA LEU A 20 -2.17 2.67 -6.06
C LEU A 20 -2.63 4.12 -6.10
N ARG A 21 -3.95 4.37 -5.96
CA ARG A 21 -4.48 5.73 -5.79
C ARG A 21 -3.88 6.40 -4.55
N LEU A 22 -3.89 5.71 -3.40
CA LEU A 22 -3.29 6.22 -2.17
C LEU A 22 -1.79 6.51 -2.34
N LEU A 23 -1.06 5.65 -3.06
CA LEU A 23 0.36 5.87 -3.35
C LEU A 23 0.57 7.12 -4.21
N GLN A 24 -0.25 7.31 -5.24
CA GLN A 24 -0.20 8.48 -6.10
C GLN A 24 -0.52 9.77 -5.33
N ASP A 25 -1.57 9.74 -4.51
CA ASP A 25 -1.93 10.85 -3.62
C ASP A 25 -0.79 11.16 -2.65
N ALA A 26 -0.13 10.15 -2.08
CA ALA A 26 1.02 10.35 -1.19
C ALA A 26 2.14 11.12 -1.91
N MET A 27 2.45 10.75 -3.15
CA MET A 27 3.45 11.43 -3.98
C MET A 27 3.10 12.90 -4.26
N ASP A 28 1.82 13.23 -4.41
CA ASP A 28 1.35 14.60 -4.59
C ASP A 28 1.38 15.42 -3.30
N GLU A 29 1.13 14.79 -2.14
CA GLU A 29 1.24 15.40 -0.82
C GLU A 29 2.70 15.73 -0.47
N ILE A 30 3.65 14.87 -0.85
CA ILE A 30 5.10 15.09 -0.69
C ILE A 30 5.57 16.33 -1.43
N ARG A 31 5.12 16.50 -2.69
CA ARG A 31 5.45 17.67 -3.51
C ARG A 31 4.97 18.98 -2.87
N GLN A 32 3.94 18.89 -2.02
CA GLN A 32 3.35 20.01 -1.29
C GLN A 32 3.88 20.14 0.15
N GLY A 33 4.84 19.30 0.56
CA GLY A 33 5.46 19.31 1.88
C GLY A 33 4.54 18.83 3.01
N ARG A 34 3.44 18.13 2.69
CA ARG A 34 2.45 17.63 3.65
C ARG A 34 2.77 16.20 4.07
N TRP A 35 3.85 16.07 4.85
CA TRP A 35 4.42 14.79 5.23
C TRP A 35 3.53 13.92 6.12
N GLU A 36 2.75 14.52 7.03
CA GLU A 36 1.83 13.77 7.91
C GLU A 36 0.75 13.06 7.08
N ARG A 37 0.16 13.76 6.11
CA ARG A 37 -0.84 13.18 5.22
C ARG A 37 -0.24 12.14 4.27
N CYS A 38 0.99 12.36 3.82
CA CYS A 38 1.73 11.36 3.07
C CYS A 38 1.91 10.06 3.87
N GLU A 39 2.21 10.14 5.16
CA GLU A 39 2.39 8.95 6.01
C GLU A 39 1.12 8.10 6.04
N GLU A 40 -0.03 8.71 6.32
CA GLU A 40 -1.33 8.03 6.36
C GLU A 40 -1.67 7.33 5.04
N LEU A 41 -1.42 8.00 3.92
CA LEU A 41 -1.66 7.47 2.58
C LEU A 41 -0.75 6.27 2.27
N LEU A 42 0.52 6.34 2.65
CA LEU A 42 1.46 5.22 2.51
C LEU A 42 1.08 4.03 3.39
N TRP A 43 0.60 4.28 4.61
CA TRP A 43 0.10 3.22 5.50
C TRP A 43 -1.06 2.47 4.87
N GLY A 44 -2.02 3.20 4.31
CA GLY A 44 -3.16 2.63 3.60
C GLY A 44 -2.73 1.84 2.36
N SER A 45 -1.84 2.42 1.54
CA SER A 45 -1.33 1.78 0.33
C SER A 45 -0.64 0.45 0.62
N LEU A 46 0.30 0.45 1.58
CA LEU A 46 1.06 -0.72 1.98
C LEU A 46 0.18 -1.79 2.61
N THR A 47 -0.77 -1.40 3.45
CA THR A 47 -1.74 -2.31 4.08
C THR A 47 -2.56 -3.06 3.04
N LEU A 48 -3.07 -2.35 2.03
CA LEU A 48 -3.86 -2.96 0.96
C LEU A 48 -3.03 -3.91 0.09
N ALA A 49 -1.78 -3.57 -0.19
CA ALA A 49 -0.87 -4.45 -0.93
C ALA A 49 -0.60 -5.77 -0.19
N VAL A 50 -0.34 -5.70 1.12
CA VAL A 50 -0.16 -6.88 1.97
C VAL A 50 -1.44 -7.73 2.04
N LYS A 51 -2.61 -7.09 2.19
CA LYS A 51 -3.91 -7.77 2.16
C LYS A 51 -4.17 -8.45 0.81
N GLY A 52 -3.76 -7.85 -0.31
CA GLY A 52 -3.83 -8.45 -1.64
C GLY A 52 -3.01 -9.74 -1.75
N VAL A 53 -1.77 -9.74 -1.26
CA VAL A 53 -0.92 -10.93 -1.22
C VAL A 53 -1.50 -12.01 -0.31
N ALA A 54 -2.01 -11.62 0.86
CA ALA A 54 -2.64 -12.55 1.80
C ALA A 54 -3.87 -13.23 1.20
N LEU A 55 -4.72 -12.43 0.53
CA LEU A 55 -5.90 -12.92 -0.17
C LEU A 55 -5.51 -13.91 -1.28
N GLY A 56 -4.44 -13.63 -2.03
CA GLY A 56 -3.86 -14.56 -3.00
C GLY A 56 -3.37 -15.89 -2.41
N ARG A 57 -3.06 -15.91 -1.11
CA ARG A 57 -2.72 -17.13 -0.35
C ARG A 57 -3.92 -17.74 0.38
N GLY A 58 -5.13 -17.22 0.17
CA GLY A 58 -6.35 -17.68 0.84
C GLY A 58 -6.44 -17.28 2.32
N ARG A 59 -5.72 -16.24 2.74
CA ARG A 59 -5.76 -15.68 4.10
C ARG A 59 -6.44 -14.32 4.09
N GLU A 60 -7.41 -14.10 4.97
CA GLU A 60 -7.93 -12.77 5.25
C GLU A 60 -7.21 -12.20 6.49
N LEU A 61 -6.64 -11.00 6.36
CA LEU A 61 -5.97 -10.31 7.46
C LEU A 61 -6.90 -9.26 8.05
N ASP A 62 -7.14 -9.35 9.36
CA ASP A 62 -7.93 -8.38 10.10
C ASP A 62 -7.07 -7.65 11.15
N GLY A 63 -7.23 -6.33 11.19
CA GLY A 63 -6.43 -5.43 12.02
C GLY A 63 -5.00 -5.16 11.53
N LEU A 64 -4.42 -4.09 12.05
CA LEU A 64 -3.08 -3.61 11.68
C LEU A 64 -1.98 -4.63 12.04
N LYS A 65 -2.08 -5.23 13.23
CA LYS A 65 -1.06 -6.16 13.73
C LYS A 65 -0.92 -7.41 12.85
N ALA A 66 -2.04 -7.97 12.39
CA ALA A 66 -2.01 -9.13 11.49
C ALA A 66 -1.37 -8.78 10.14
N VAL A 67 -1.55 -7.54 9.67
CA VAL A 67 -0.93 -7.03 8.44
C VAL A 67 0.58 -6.87 8.62
N GLU A 68 1.02 -6.27 9.72
CA GLU A 68 2.45 -6.10 10.03
C GLU A 68 3.16 -7.44 10.21
N ASP A 69 2.57 -8.36 10.99
CA ASP A 69 3.14 -9.70 11.22
C ASP A 69 3.26 -10.47 9.89
N PHE A 70 2.24 -10.39 9.04
CA PHE A 70 2.27 -11.05 7.73
C PHE A 70 3.27 -10.40 6.75
N ALA A 71 3.43 -9.08 6.78
CA ALA A 71 4.45 -8.39 5.99
C ALA A 71 5.87 -8.75 6.44
N LEU A 72 6.08 -8.90 7.75
CA LEU A 72 7.33 -9.37 8.34
C LEU A 72 7.66 -10.80 7.87
N GLU A 73 6.68 -11.71 7.94
CA GLU A 73 6.80 -13.07 7.41
C GLU A 73 7.14 -13.07 5.90
N LEU A 74 6.39 -12.32 5.10
CA LEU A 74 6.62 -12.17 3.66
C LEU A 74 8.03 -11.65 3.33
N GLY A 75 8.49 -10.64 4.07
CA GLY A 75 9.83 -10.09 3.90
C GLY A 75 10.93 -11.10 4.24
N GLN A 76 10.71 -11.96 5.23
CA GLN A 76 11.64 -13.04 5.58
C GLN A 76 11.66 -14.14 4.51
N GLU A 77 10.48 -14.59 4.06
CA GLU A 77 10.33 -15.62 3.03
C GLU A 77 10.99 -15.21 1.71
N ASN A 78 10.74 -13.97 1.26
CA ASN A 78 11.27 -13.45 -0.01
C ASN A 78 12.69 -12.88 0.11
N ARG A 79 13.28 -12.90 1.31
CA ARG A 79 14.54 -12.22 1.65
C ARG A 79 14.54 -10.74 1.22
N ASP A 80 13.37 -10.10 1.28
CA ASP A 80 13.21 -8.71 0.89
C ASP A 80 13.19 -7.79 2.10
N ARG A 81 14.29 -7.06 2.25
CA ARG A 81 14.47 -6.09 3.34
C ARG A 81 13.44 -4.95 3.28
N ARG A 82 13.02 -4.52 2.09
CA ARG A 82 12.08 -3.39 1.93
C ARG A 82 10.71 -3.74 2.46
N ILE A 83 10.21 -4.93 2.13
CA ILE A 83 8.92 -5.42 2.65
C ILE A 83 9.00 -5.66 4.16
N ARG A 84 10.13 -6.20 4.63
CA ARG A 84 10.33 -6.51 6.05
C ARG A 84 10.36 -5.27 6.93
N GLU A 85 10.96 -4.19 6.45
CA GLU A 85 11.22 -2.98 7.23
C GLU A 85 10.29 -1.83 6.87
N SER A 86 9.43 -1.96 5.86
CA SER A 86 8.57 -0.87 5.37
C SER A 86 7.68 -0.31 6.47
N PHE A 87 6.97 -1.17 7.20
CA PHE A 87 6.11 -0.77 8.32
C PHE A 87 6.88 -0.09 9.46
N THR A 88 8.05 -0.62 9.83
CA THR A 88 8.89 -0.01 10.87
C THR A 88 9.44 1.35 10.44
N LYS A 89 9.86 1.48 9.18
CA LYS A 89 10.34 2.75 8.62
C LYS A 89 9.21 3.77 8.56
N LEU A 90 8.01 3.34 8.15
CA LEU A 90 6.83 4.18 8.07
C LEU A 90 6.41 4.67 9.46
N ALA A 91 6.47 3.83 10.50
CA ALA A 91 6.20 4.23 11.89
C ALA A 91 7.14 5.34 12.41
N SER A 92 8.36 5.43 11.87
CA SER A 92 9.33 6.49 12.19
C SER A 92 9.26 7.70 11.23
N PHE A 93 8.39 7.64 10.23
CA PHE A 93 8.32 8.64 9.16
C PHE A 93 7.82 9.99 9.69
N GLY A 94 6.74 10.01 10.48
CA GLY A 94 6.20 11.21 11.08
C GLY A 94 7.23 11.94 11.94
N GLU A 95 7.94 11.22 12.82
CA GLU A 95 9.00 11.80 13.65
C GLU A 95 10.15 12.37 12.78
N THR A 96 10.52 11.69 11.71
CA THR A 96 11.52 12.17 10.75
C THR A 96 11.03 13.41 10.02
N ALA A 97 9.75 13.46 9.65
CA ALA A 97 9.14 14.58 8.97
C ALA A 97 9.08 15.84 9.85
N GLU A 98 8.77 15.68 11.14
CA GLU A 98 8.84 16.78 12.10
C GLU A 98 10.26 17.35 12.20
N LYS A 99 11.28 16.48 12.29
CA LYS A 99 12.68 16.91 12.32
C LYS A 99 13.10 17.64 11.03
N VAL A 100 12.60 17.23 9.87
CA VAL A 100 12.83 17.93 8.59
C VAL A 100 12.14 19.30 8.60
N ARG A 101 10.88 19.38 9.06
CA ARG A 101 10.12 20.63 9.18
C ARG A 101 10.81 21.63 10.09
N GLU A 102 11.39 21.15 11.18
CA GLU A 102 12.18 21.95 12.13
C GLU A 102 13.61 22.27 11.63
N SER A 103 13.95 21.92 10.38
CA SER A 103 15.28 22.06 9.76
C SER A 103 16.42 21.35 10.53
N ARG A 104 16.07 20.36 11.36
CA ARG A 104 17.04 19.59 12.16
C ARG A 104 17.76 18.52 11.35
N ILE A 105 17.16 18.07 10.24
CA ILE A 105 17.74 17.08 9.32
C ILE A 105 17.37 17.38 7.86
N ARG A 106 18.10 16.78 6.92
CA ARG A 106 17.83 16.89 5.47
C ARG A 106 16.62 16.04 5.05
N ALA A 107 15.85 16.54 4.08
CA ALA A 107 14.70 15.84 3.50
C ALA A 107 15.08 14.53 2.77
N ASP A 108 16.34 14.34 2.40
CA ASP A 108 16.87 13.12 1.78
C ASP A 108 16.48 11.82 2.51
N HIS A 109 16.39 11.86 3.84
CA HIS A 109 15.99 10.69 4.63
C HIS A 109 14.51 10.31 4.44
N LEU A 110 13.63 11.30 4.24
CA LEU A 110 12.24 11.07 3.90
C LEU A 110 12.14 10.48 2.50
N VAL A 111 12.86 11.05 1.53
CA VAL A 111 12.89 10.55 0.14
C VAL A 111 13.34 9.08 0.08
N ALA A 112 14.39 8.70 0.81
CA ALA A 112 14.85 7.31 0.86
C ALA A 112 13.78 6.37 1.44
N THR A 113 13.03 6.80 2.46
CA THR A 113 11.95 6.00 3.05
C THR A 113 10.78 5.85 2.07
N LEU A 114 10.49 6.90 1.30
CA LEU A 114 9.45 6.88 0.27
C LEU A 114 9.79 5.92 -0.86
N GLU A 115 11.03 5.94 -1.34
CA GLU A 115 11.52 5.00 -2.36
C GLU A 115 11.46 3.55 -1.87
N ASP A 116 11.85 3.32 -0.62
CA ASP A 116 11.79 2.00 0.01
C ASP A 116 10.35 1.47 0.14
N VAL A 117 9.42 2.32 0.59
CA VAL A 117 8.01 1.95 0.78
C VAL A 117 7.31 1.75 -0.56
N THR A 118 7.55 2.64 -1.53
CA THR A 118 7.02 2.52 -2.89
C THR A 118 7.51 1.22 -3.53
N GLY A 119 8.81 0.95 -3.45
CA GLY A 119 9.37 -0.31 -3.97
C GLY A 119 8.89 -1.55 -3.22
N ALA A 120 8.49 -1.44 -1.95
CA ALA A 120 7.84 -2.53 -1.22
C ALA A 120 6.42 -2.79 -1.73
N VAL A 121 5.64 -1.73 -1.96
CA VAL A 121 4.28 -1.83 -2.53
C VAL A 121 4.32 -2.46 -3.91
N GLU A 122 5.25 -2.03 -4.78
CA GLU A 122 5.45 -2.61 -6.10
C GLU A 122 5.71 -4.11 -6.03
N LYS A 123 6.67 -4.52 -5.20
CA LYS A 123 6.99 -5.94 -5.03
C LYS A 123 5.86 -6.75 -4.44
N LEU A 124 5.10 -6.20 -3.50
CA LEU A 124 3.91 -6.86 -2.96
C LEU A 124 2.89 -7.11 -4.08
N TRP A 125 2.68 -6.14 -4.97
CA TRP A 125 1.78 -6.31 -6.10
C TRP A 125 2.29 -7.26 -7.17
N ASP A 126 3.60 -7.36 -7.39
CA ASP A 126 4.21 -8.38 -8.27
C ASP A 126 4.01 -9.80 -7.74
N MET A 127 4.03 -9.96 -6.42
CA MET A 127 3.79 -11.25 -5.75
C MET A 127 2.31 -11.59 -5.61
N ALA A 128 1.43 -10.59 -5.66
CA ALA A 128 -0.01 -10.80 -5.65
C ALA A 128 -0.45 -11.44 -6.98
N PRO A 129 -1.49 -12.28 -6.97
CA PRO A 129 -2.05 -12.83 -8.20
C PRO A 129 -2.50 -11.70 -9.13
N GLY A 130 -2.14 -11.80 -10.42
CA GLY A 130 -2.37 -10.73 -11.41
C GLY A 130 -1.29 -9.65 -11.45
N GLY A 131 -0.04 -9.99 -11.13
CA GLY A 131 1.09 -9.09 -10.84
C GLY A 131 1.37 -7.90 -11.77
N ASP A 132 0.92 -7.90 -13.03
CA ASP A 132 1.42 -6.96 -14.06
C ASP A 132 0.59 -5.66 -14.27
N LEU A 133 -0.31 -5.30 -13.35
CA LEU A 133 -1.21 -4.15 -13.50
C LEU A 133 -0.65 -2.79 -13.02
N LEU A 134 0.43 -2.78 -12.23
CA LEU A 134 1.00 -1.54 -11.68
C LEU A 134 1.77 -0.77 -12.76
N SER A 135 2.49 -1.53 -13.59
CA SER A 135 3.06 -1.08 -14.85
C SER A 135 2.01 -0.55 -15.84
N ALA A 136 0.78 -1.06 -15.80
CA ALA A 136 -0.33 -0.59 -16.64
C ALA A 136 -0.92 0.73 -16.10
N LEU A 137 -1.06 0.87 -14.78
CA LEU A 137 -1.46 2.14 -14.16
C LEU A 137 -0.44 3.26 -14.38
N LEU A 138 0.86 2.99 -14.21
CA LEU A 138 1.91 3.98 -14.48
C LEU A 138 1.96 4.40 -15.96
N ARG A 139 1.45 3.55 -16.87
CA ARG A 139 1.24 3.88 -18.29
C ARG A 139 -0.04 4.67 -18.56
N GLY A 140 -0.86 4.95 -17.53
CA GLY A 140 -2.13 5.67 -17.66
C GLY A 140 -3.27 4.81 -18.21
N GLU A 141 -3.16 3.48 -18.18
CA GLU A 141 -4.14 2.57 -18.79
C GLU A 141 -5.32 2.22 -17.85
N MET A 142 -5.39 2.77 -16.63
CA MET A 142 -6.49 2.53 -15.69
C MET A 142 -7.47 3.71 -15.54
N ASP A 143 -7.65 4.50 -16.59
CA ASP A 143 -8.73 5.49 -16.66
C ASP A 143 -10.06 4.75 -16.92
N GLY A 144 -10.67 4.19 -15.87
CA GLY A 144 -11.91 3.41 -16.00
C GLY A 144 -12.23 2.40 -14.89
N MET A 145 -11.46 2.34 -13.79
CA MET A 145 -11.95 1.63 -12.60
C MET A 145 -12.95 2.51 -11.86
N ASP A 146 -14.20 2.47 -12.32
CA ASP A 146 -15.34 2.99 -11.58
C ASP A 146 -15.22 2.58 -10.11
N GLU A 147 -15.32 3.57 -9.24
CA GLU A 147 -15.42 3.37 -7.81
C GLU A 147 -16.51 2.33 -7.57
N PRO A 148 -16.30 1.34 -6.70
CA PRO A 148 -17.41 0.50 -6.34
C PRO A 148 -18.41 1.37 -5.60
N GLU A 149 -19.50 1.72 -6.30
CA GLU A 149 -20.68 2.37 -5.74
C GLU A 149 -21.01 1.67 -4.43
N GLU A 150 -21.18 2.46 -3.37
CA GLU A 150 -21.70 2.03 -2.08
C GLU A 150 -23.04 1.33 -2.32
N MET A 151 -23.02 0.00 -2.42
CA MET A 151 -24.23 -0.79 -2.49
C MET A 151 -24.92 -0.80 -1.13
N ASP A 152 -26.03 -0.07 -1.10
CA ASP A 152 -27.30 -0.43 -0.47
C ASP A 152 -27.33 -0.40 1.07
N ARG A 153 -27.44 0.83 1.62
CA ARG A 153 -28.18 1.02 2.87
C ARG A 153 -29.68 0.98 2.56
N GLY A 154 -30.22 -0.23 2.58
CA GLY A 154 -31.66 -0.46 2.52
C GLY A 154 -32.44 0.37 3.57
N PRO A 155 -33.71 0.69 3.30
CA PRO A 155 -34.45 1.66 4.08
C PRO A 155 -34.78 1.10 5.48
N LEU A 156 -34.32 1.81 6.51
CA LEU A 156 -34.80 1.64 7.88
C LEU A 156 -36.30 1.96 7.90
N ARG A 157 -37.10 0.99 8.33
CA ARG A 157 -38.54 1.12 8.56
C ARG A 157 -38.83 0.99 10.05
#